data_AF-A0A9P7RZ08-F1
#
_entry.id   AF-A0A9P7RZ08-F1
#
_cell.length_a   1.000
_cell.length_b   1.000
_cell.length_c   1.000
_cell.angle_alpha   90.00
_cell.angle_beta   90.00
_cell.angle_gamma   90.00
#
_symmetry.space_group_name_H-M   'P 1'
#
loop_
_entity.id
_entity.type
_entity.pdbx_description
1 polymer ?
#
loop_
_entity_poly.entity_id
_entity_poly.type
_entity_poly.pdbx_seq_one_letter_code
_entity_poly.pdbx_strand_id
1 'polypeptide(L)'
;MSSVLHDPSSAAYKKAQKLYLKSTKNRINETDHDWTPFRAAEKRYKARFPPPDLSNVLDIAILDDERTAEIDYGVWRGRVDAQEWREISLLNGRKGYILPRVPGLVLLPSYLSPGKQRELVRWSLSEHSRPPNETNLDTHYVLPPEGIWNVAVEAKKDPSRNIVIQPRHLLLPSDQKLDVVHGPRALINNTPASAENFDTLSHISKPPAPPSQTVGTSYSVDLLPKLRWANIGWFYHWGSKQYDFSKGKVAVHSRIRDVCQSAVQSVDWSDVFSGDSSDWGIKGDWRSWNESYEPDAGIVNFYQTKARLGCFNVHCCSLC
;
A
#
# COMPACT_ATOMS: atom_id res chain seq x y z
N MET A 1 -8.76 -13.51 -17.43
CA MET A 1 -9.95 -12.63 -17.61
C MET A 1 -9.66 -11.29 -18.30
N SER A 2 -8.40 -10.92 -18.62
CA SER A 2 -8.09 -9.60 -19.21
C SER A 2 -8.08 -9.55 -20.74
N SER A 3 -7.85 -10.65 -21.46
CA SER A 3 -7.54 -10.56 -22.91
C SER A 3 -8.69 -10.05 -23.78
N VAL A 4 -9.95 -10.30 -23.41
CA VAL A 4 -11.11 -9.99 -24.26
C VAL A 4 -11.33 -8.47 -24.41
N LEU A 5 -10.95 -7.65 -23.44
CA LEU A 5 -11.06 -6.18 -23.53
C LEU A 5 -9.91 -5.52 -24.30
N HIS A 6 -8.89 -6.29 -24.70
CA HIS A 6 -7.76 -5.80 -25.50
C HIS A 6 -7.84 -6.28 -26.96
N ASP A 7 -8.70 -7.25 -27.27
CA ASP A 7 -8.97 -7.72 -28.63
C ASP A 7 -10.05 -6.84 -29.30
N PRO A 8 -9.70 -6.03 -30.33
CA PRO A 8 -10.65 -5.15 -31.02
C PRO A 8 -11.79 -5.90 -31.71
N SER A 9 -11.60 -7.17 -32.03
CA SER A 9 -12.61 -8.00 -32.69
C SER A 9 -13.70 -8.49 -31.75
N SER A 10 -13.42 -8.49 -30.44
CA SER A 10 -14.30 -9.08 -29.42
C SER A 10 -15.58 -8.28 -29.18
N ALA A 11 -16.65 -8.98 -28.80
CA ALA A 11 -17.93 -8.34 -28.45
C ALA A 11 -17.79 -7.44 -27.20
N ALA A 12 -16.91 -7.80 -26.26
CA ALA A 12 -16.68 -7.02 -25.05
C ALA A 12 -15.98 -5.69 -25.37
N TYR A 13 -14.99 -5.70 -26.28
CA TYR A 13 -14.30 -4.50 -26.74
C TYR A 13 -15.26 -3.55 -27.45
N LYS A 14 -16.03 -4.06 -28.42
CA LYS A 14 -17.01 -3.24 -29.16
C LYS A 14 -18.06 -2.60 -28.24
N LYS A 15 -18.52 -3.35 -27.22
CA LYS A 15 -19.43 -2.82 -26.19
C LYS A 15 -18.76 -1.72 -25.35
N ALA A 16 -17.52 -1.92 -24.91
CA ALA A 16 -16.77 -0.93 -24.15
C ALA A 16 -16.48 0.33 -24.98
N GLN A 17 -16.13 0.19 -26.25
CA GLN A 17 -15.93 1.29 -27.20
C GLN A 17 -17.20 2.12 -27.38
N LYS A 18 -18.36 1.48 -27.58
CA LYS A 18 -19.65 2.19 -27.70
C LYS A 18 -19.99 2.98 -26.43
N LEU A 19 -19.76 2.39 -25.25
CA LEU A 19 -19.98 3.07 -23.97
C LEU A 19 -19.03 4.25 -23.78
N TYR A 20 -17.75 4.07 -24.12
CA TYR A 20 -16.74 5.11 -24.06
C TYR A 20 -17.12 6.31 -24.93
N LEU A 21 -17.40 6.07 -26.23
CA LEU A 21 -17.82 7.12 -27.17
C LEU A 21 -19.09 7.84 -26.68
N LYS A 22 -20.07 7.11 -26.13
CA LYS A 22 -21.28 7.73 -25.55
C LYS A 22 -20.95 8.63 -24.36
N SER A 23 -20.02 8.20 -23.50
CA SER A 23 -19.63 8.95 -22.30
C SER A 23 -18.74 10.17 -22.59
N THR A 24 -17.97 10.15 -23.69
CA THR A 24 -17.02 11.21 -24.04
C THR A 24 -17.55 12.20 -25.08
N LYS A 25 -18.63 11.86 -25.82
CA LYS A 25 -19.19 12.70 -26.90
C LYS A 25 -19.46 14.15 -26.51
N ASN A 26 -19.87 14.41 -25.26
CA ASN A 26 -20.21 15.75 -24.76
C ASN A 26 -19.19 16.30 -23.77
N ARG A 27 -18.01 15.67 -23.65
CA ARG A 27 -16.99 16.12 -22.69
C ARG A 27 -16.28 17.34 -23.26
N ILE A 28 -16.49 18.49 -22.64
CA ILE A 28 -15.84 19.74 -23.00
C ILE A 28 -14.33 19.59 -22.71
N ASN A 29 -13.47 19.85 -23.71
CA ASN A 29 -12.03 19.69 -23.60
C ASN A 29 -11.40 20.50 -22.43
N GLU A 30 -12.07 21.57 -21.98
CA GLU A 30 -11.64 22.39 -20.83
C GLU A 30 -11.53 21.62 -19.51
N THR A 31 -12.35 20.58 -19.27
CA THR A 31 -12.28 19.81 -18.01
C THR A 31 -10.95 19.08 -17.76
N ASP A 32 -10.15 18.90 -18.80
CA ASP A 32 -8.84 18.23 -18.71
C ASP A 32 -7.69 19.25 -18.56
N HIS A 33 -7.91 20.53 -18.88
CA HIS A 33 -6.93 21.61 -18.70
C HIS A 33 -6.69 22.00 -17.24
N ASP A 34 -7.68 21.79 -16.36
CA ASP A 34 -7.57 22.10 -14.92
C ASP A 34 -6.83 21.03 -14.10
N TRP A 35 -6.35 19.95 -14.73
CA TRP A 35 -5.68 18.88 -14.00
C TRP A 35 -4.21 19.19 -13.79
N THR A 36 -3.75 18.99 -12.55
CA THR A 36 -2.31 18.91 -12.30
C THR A 36 -1.67 17.78 -13.11
N PRO A 37 -0.38 17.86 -13.46
CA PRO A 37 0.31 16.80 -14.19
C PRO A 37 0.15 15.41 -13.55
N PHE A 38 0.20 15.36 -12.22
CA PHE A 38 -0.05 14.13 -11.47
C PHE A 38 -1.48 13.61 -11.68
N ARG A 39 -2.50 14.48 -11.55
CA ARG A 39 -3.90 14.07 -11.69
C ARG A 39 -4.21 13.59 -13.10
N ALA A 40 -3.59 14.19 -14.12
CA ALA A 40 -3.67 13.74 -15.49
C ALA A 40 -3.05 12.34 -15.67
N ALA A 41 -1.84 12.12 -15.17
CA ALA A 41 -1.18 10.81 -15.20
C ALA A 41 -1.99 9.74 -14.44
N GLU A 42 -2.46 10.07 -13.24
CA GLU A 42 -3.28 9.18 -12.41
C GLU A 42 -4.56 8.76 -13.14
N LYS A 43 -5.28 9.70 -13.76
CA LYS A 43 -6.50 9.38 -14.52
C LYS A 43 -6.19 8.57 -15.77
N ARG A 44 -5.09 8.86 -16.47
CA ARG A 44 -4.62 8.09 -17.64
C ARG A 44 -4.43 6.62 -17.27
N TYR A 45 -3.64 6.31 -16.24
CA TYR A 45 -3.35 4.93 -15.85
C TYR A 45 -4.51 4.23 -15.11
N LYS A 46 -5.50 4.98 -14.59
CA LYS A 46 -6.74 4.42 -14.01
C LYS A 46 -7.83 4.12 -15.03
N ALA A 47 -7.66 4.54 -16.28
CA ALA A 47 -8.62 4.27 -17.34
C ALA A 47 -8.76 2.77 -17.56
N ARG A 48 -10.01 2.29 -17.63
CA ARG A 48 -10.31 0.89 -17.99
C ARG A 48 -10.51 0.71 -19.49
N PHE A 49 -10.94 1.77 -20.16
CA PHE A 49 -11.14 1.80 -21.59
C PHE A 49 -10.92 3.24 -22.12
N PRO A 50 -10.16 3.42 -23.21
CA PRO A 50 -9.28 2.41 -23.80
C PRO A 50 -8.27 1.91 -22.75
N PRO A 51 -7.70 0.69 -22.91
CA PRO A 51 -6.62 0.24 -22.04
C PRO A 51 -5.51 1.30 -22.00
N PRO A 52 -4.90 1.54 -20.82
CA PRO A 52 -3.89 2.56 -20.69
C PRO A 52 -2.67 2.20 -21.54
N ASP A 53 -2.15 3.18 -22.27
CA ASP A 53 -0.87 3.07 -22.96
C ASP A 53 0.26 3.08 -21.92
N LEU A 54 1.04 1.99 -21.91
CA LEU A 54 2.16 1.76 -20.99
C LEU A 54 3.53 2.07 -21.59
N SER A 55 3.61 2.64 -22.79
CA SER A 55 4.89 2.99 -23.43
C SER A 55 5.77 3.93 -22.59
N ASN A 56 5.17 4.71 -21.71
CA ASN A 56 5.85 5.62 -20.79
C ASN A 56 6.03 5.03 -19.36
N VAL A 57 5.85 3.72 -19.18
CA VAL A 57 6.06 3.03 -17.90
C VAL A 57 7.41 2.33 -17.94
N LEU A 58 8.27 2.68 -16.98
CA LEU A 58 9.57 2.03 -16.80
C LEU A 58 9.38 0.59 -16.36
N ASP A 59 9.97 -0.34 -17.11
CA ASP A 59 9.87 -1.78 -16.85
C ASP A 59 11.25 -2.43 -16.91
N ILE A 60 11.90 -2.46 -15.74
CA ILE A 60 13.24 -3.02 -15.53
C ILE A 60 13.21 -4.56 -15.51
N ALA A 61 12.04 -5.18 -15.33
CA ALA A 61 11.92 -6.64 -15.36
C ALA A 61 12.35 -7.24 -16.70
N ILE A 62 12.25 -6.47 -17.79
CA ILE A 62 12.64 -6.86 -19.15
C ILE A 62 14.14 -7.16 -19.26
N LEU A 63 14.97 -6.62 -18.36
CA LEU A 63 16.42 -6.89 -18.33
C LEU A 63 16.76 -8.28 -17.78
N ASP A 64 15.79 -9.00 -17.22
CA ASP A 64 15.97 -10.32 -16.61
C ASP A 64 15.37 -11.40 -17.53
N ASP A 65 16.23 -12.08 -18.29
CA ASP A 65 15.83 -13.10 -19.26
C ASP A 65 15.04 -14.25 -18.62
N GLU A 66 15.30 -14.57 -17.34
CA GLU A 66 14.58 -15.62 -16.60
C GLU A 66 13.09 -15.28 -16.42
N ARG A 67 12.72 -14.01 -16.55
CA ARG A 67 11.36 -13.51 -16.38
C ARG A 67 10.59 -13.35 -17.69
N THR A 68 11.20 -13.64 -18.83
CA THR A 68 10.56 -13.51 -20.15
C THR A 68 9.21 -14.21 -20.20
N ALA A 69 9.12 -15.45 -19.71
CA ALA A 69 7.87 -16.21 -19.68
C ALA A 69 6.79 -15.59 -18.78
N GLU A 70 7.18 -15.00 -17.64
CA GLU A 70 6.28 -14.28 -16.73
C GLU A 70 5.74 -13.01 -17.40
N ILE A 71 6.63 -12.26 -18.06
CA ILE A 71 6.33 -11.00 -18.75
C ILE A 71 5.41 -11.24 -19.94
N ASP A 72 5.70 -12.26 -20.76
CA ASP A 72 4.89 -12.61 -21.93
C ASP A 72 3.51 -13.19 -21.54
N TYR A 73 3.42 -13.86 -20.39
CA TYR A 73 2.13 -14.26 -19.81
C TYR A 73 1.35 -13.05 -19.25
N GLY A 74 2.06 -11.99 -18.86
CA GLY A 74 1.51 -10.73 -18.40
C GLY A 74 0.73 -9.99 -19.48
N VAL A 75 -0.21 -9.15 -19.06
CA VAL A 75 -1.00 -8.29 -19.97
C VAL A 75 -0.43 -6.88 -20.03
N TRP A 76 0.50 -6.57 -19.12
CA TRP A 76 1.09 -5.26 -18.94
C TRP A 76 2.59 -5.37 -19.21
N ARG A 77 3.06 -4.59 -20.17
CA ARG A 77 4.48 -4.51 -20.55
C ARG A 77 4.83 -3.05 -20.75
N GLY A 78 5.84 -2.58 -20.04
CA GLY A 78 6.37 -1.23 -20.20
C GLY A 78 7.55 -1.20 -21.15
N ARG A 79 8.45 -0.23 -20.95
CA ARG A 79 9.71 -0.09 -21.69
C ARG A 79 10.87 0.14 -20.74
N VAL A 80 12.04 -0.40 -21.08
CA VAL A 80 13.26 -0.19 -20.31
C VAL A 80 13.80 1.24 -20.47
N ASP A 81 13.52 1.91 -21.59
CA ASP A 81 14.00 3.25 -21.91
C ASP A 81 12.93 4.34 -21.69
N ALA A 82 11.83 4.01 -20.99
CA ALA A 82 10.77 4.97 -20.70
C ALA A 82 11.24 6.12 -19.78
N GLN A 83 12.26 5.90 -18.96
CA GLN A 83 12.87 6.89 -18.07
C GLN A 83 14.38 6.61 -17.99
N GLU A 84 15.16 7.62 -17.61
CA GLU A 84 16.59 7.46 -17.31
C GLU A 84 16.77 6.68 -15.99
N TRP A 85 17.69 5.73 -16.00
CA TRP A 85 18.08 4.93 -14.85
C TRP A 85 19.57 4.58 -14.91
N ARG A 86 20.14 4.25 -13.76
CA ARG A 86 21.52 3.74 -13.62
C ARG A 86 21.52 2.44 -12.83
N GLU A 87 22.22 1.43 -13.33
CA GLU A 87 22.47 0.19 -12.60
C GLU A 87 23.46 0.45 -11.46
N ILE A 88 23.18 -0.13 -10.29
CA ILE A 88 24.08 -0.16 -9.14
C ILE A 88 24.33 -1.62 -8.74
N SER A 89 25.53 -1.89 -8.25
CA SER A 89 25.88 -3.20 -7.70
C SER A 89 25.45 -3.26 -6.23
N LEU A 90 24.68 -4.27 -5.86
CA LEU A 90 24.35 -4.55 -4.47
C LEU A 90 25.51 -5.29 -3.80
N LEU A 91 25.65 -5.12 -2.49
CA LEU A 91 26.69 -5.77 -1.68
C LEU A 91 26.56 -7.30 -1.65
N ASN A 92 25.38 -7.82 -2.00
CA ASN A 92 25.13 -9.27 -2.15
C ASN A 92 25.40 -9.79 -3.58
N GLY A 93 26.01 -8.98 -4.45
CA GLY A 93 26.36 -9.35 -5.83
C GLY A 93 25.21 -9.27 -6.84
N ARG A 94 24.02 -8.86 -6.41
CA ARG A 94 22.86 -8.65 -7.30
C ARG A 94 22.83 -7.22 -7.85
N LYS A 95 21.94 -6.96 -8.79
CA LYS A 95 21.73 -5.65 -9.40
C LYS A 95 20.60 -4.88 -8.74
N GLY A 96 20.81 -3.59 -8.52
CA GLY A 96 19.79 -2.61 -8.19
C GLY A 96 19.77 -1.51 -9.25
N TYR A 97 18.75 -0.65 -9.22
CA TYR A 97 18.62 0.44 -10.19
C TYR A 97 18.19 1.71 -9.49
N ILE A 98 18.79 2.84 -9.84
CA ILE A 98 18.41 4.17 -9.32
C ILE A 98 17.87 5.04 -10.45
N LEU A 99 17.05 6.02 -10.09
CA LEU A 99 16.51 7.02 -11.01
C LEU A 99 17.17 8.37 -10.68
N PRO A 100 18.09 8.89 -11.53
CA PRO A 100 18.79 10.15 -11.24
C PRO A 100 17.85 11.35 -10.97
N ARG A 101 16.66 11.34 -11.60
CA ARG A 101 15.63 12.37 -11.41
C ARG A 101 14.90 12.31 -10.06
N VAL A 102 15.09 11.23 -9.30
CA VAL A 102 14.47 11.01 -7.99
C VAL A 102 15.56 10.48 -7.02
N PRO A 103 16.41 11.38 -6.48
CA PRO A 103 17.47 10.98 -5.54
C PRO A 103 16.93 10.16 -4.36
N GLY A 104 17.68 9.13 -3.96
CA GLY A 104 17.31 8.20 -2.89
C GLY A 104 16.34 7.08 -3.28
N LEU A 105 15.74 7.10 -4.49
CA LEU A 105 14.90 6.01 -4.96
C LEU A 105 15.74 4.86 -5.53
N VAL A 106 15.68 3.70 -4.88
CA VAL A 106 16.32 2.45 -5.34
C VAL A 106 15.24 1.42 -5.70
N LEU A 107 15.37 0.82 -6.88
CA LEU A 107 14.55 -0.30 -7.35
C LEU A 107 15.33 -1.61 -7.21
N LEU A 108 14.71 -2.60 -6.57
CA LEU A 108 15.24 -3.95 -6.39
C LEU A 108 14.29 -4.98 -7.04
N PRO A 109 14.32 -5.16 -8.36
CA PRO A 109 13.45 -6.10 -9.06
C PRO A 109 13.65 -7.53 -8.53
N SER A 110 12.56 -8.24 -8.30
CA SER A 110 12.57 -9.65 -7.85
C SER A 110 13.46 -9.90 -6.63
N TYR A 111 13.57 -8.94 -5.71
CA TYR A 111 14.45 -9.04 -4.54
C TYR A 111 14.21 -10.33 -3.72
N LEU A 112 12.95 -10.77 -3.61
CA LEU A 112 12.59 -11.99 -2.91
C LEU A 112 12.40 -13.16 -3.88
N SER A 113 12.85 -14.35 -3.47
CA SER A 113 12.57 -15.58 -4.21
C SER A 113 11.06 -15.88 -4.27
N PRO A 114 10.56 -16.58 -5.30
CA PRO A 114 9.14 -16.94 -5.39
C PRO A 114 8.62 -17.72 -4.17
N GLY A 115 9.48 -18.55 -3.55
CA GLY A 115 9.18 -19.24 -2.31
C GLY A 115 8.92 -18.27 -1.15
N LYS A 116 9.81 -17.30 -0.96
CA LYS A 116 9.69 -16.29 0.10
C LYS A 116 8.51 -15.34 -0.14
N GLN A 117 8.24 -14.97 -1.39
CA GLN A 117 7.04 -14.19 -1.75
C GLN A 117 5.75 -14.91 -1.32
N ARG A 118 5.60 -16.20 -1.66
CA ARG A 118 4.44 -17.02 -1.25
C ARG A 118 4.33 -17.16 0.27
N GLU A 119 5.46 -17.33 0.94
CA GLU A 119 5.53 -17.39 2.40
C GLU A 119 5.02 -16.09 3.03
N LEU A 120 5.52 -14.94 2.60
CA LEU A 120 5.12 -13.63 3.12
C LEU A 120 3.65 -13.32 2.81
N VAL A 121 3.17 -13.61 1.61
CA VAL A 121 1.75 -13.44 1.26
C VAL A 121 0.87 -14.25 2.19
N ARG A 122 1.20 -15.53 2.41
CA ARG A 122 0.45 -16.38 3.35
C ARG A 122 0.51 -15.81 4.76
N TRP A 123 1.70 -15.48 5.25
CA TRP A 123 1.90 -14.92 6.58
C TRP A 123 1.12 -13.61 6.78
N SER A 124 1.16 -12.69 5.82
CA SER A 124 0.46 -11.41 5.88
C SER A 124 -1.05 -11.59 6.03
N LEU A 125 -1.62 -12.57 5.33
CA LEU A 125 -3.05 -12.86 5.35
C LEU A 125 -3.46 -13.74 6.54
N SER A 126 -2.70 -14.78 6.84
CA SER A 126 -3.09 -15.75 7.87
C SER A 126 -2.69 -15.28 9.24
N GLU A 127 -1.43 -14.87 9.46
CA GLU A 127 -0.86 -14.60 10.79
C GLU A 127 -0.89 -13.12 11.15
N HIS A 128 -0.41 -12.27 10.24
CA HIS A 128 -0.15 -10.87 10.56
C HIS A 128 -1.44 -10.06 10.74
N SER A 129 -2.50 -10.35 9.98
CA SER A 129 -3.80 -9.68 10.14
C SER A 129 -4.64 -10.24 11.29
N ARG A 130 -4.02 -10.83 12.32
CA ARG A 130 -4.64 -11.25 13.58
C ARG A 130 -4.23 -10.30 14.72
N PRO A 131 -4.96 -10.29 15.85
CA PRO A 131 -4.47 -9.67 17.07
C PRO A 131 -3.04 -10.14 17.40
N PRO A 132 -2.16 -9.24 17.91
CA PRO A 132 -2.44 -7.87 18.33
C PRO A 132 -2.41 -6.82 17.21
N ASN A 133 -2.19 -7.19 15.95
CA ASN A 133 -2.12 -6.21 14.86
C ASN A 133 -3.52 -5.76 14.44
N GLU A 134 -3.80 -4.47 14.60
CA GLU A 134 -5.08 -3.90 14.18
C GLU A 134 -5.22 -3.87 12.65
N THR A 135 -6.45 -4.06 12.20
CA THR A 135 -6.87 -3.97 10.81
C THR A 135 -7.98 -2.93 10.63
N ASN A 136 -8.31 -2.62 9.38
CA ASN A 136 -9.45 -1.74 9.08
C ASN A 136 -10.82 -2.30 9.52
N LEU A 137 -10.90 -3.60 9.82
CA LEU A 137 -12.16 -4.24 10.21
C LEU A 137 -12.39 -4.14 11.73
N ASP A 138 -11.33 -4.02 12.54
CA ASP A 138 -11.42 -3.96 14.01
C ASP A 138 -12.19 -2.74 14.51
N THR A 139 -12.14 -1.63 13.75
CA THR A 139 -12.93 -0.43 14.02
C THR A 139 -14.44 -0.71 14.01
N HIS A 140 -14.90 -1.68 13.21
CA HIS A 140 -16.32 -1.87 12.91
C HIS A 140 -16.90 -3.18 13.39
N TYR A 141 -16.08 -4.21 13.58
CA TYR A 141 -16.52 -5.58 13.87
C TYR A 141 -15.75 -6.15 15.07
N VAL A 142 -16.38 -7.10 15.76
CA VAL A 142 -15.70 -7.96 16.73
C VAL A 142 -15.14 -9.16 15.99
N LEU A 143 -13.85 -9.13 15.68
CA LEU A 143 -13.19 -10.16 14.88
C LEU A 143 -12.82 -11.40 15.71
N PRO A 144 -12.80 -12.59 15.09
CA PRO A 144 -12.34 -13.80 15.76
C PRO A 144 -10.83 -13.73 16.05
N PRO A 145 -10.35 -14.30 17.16
CA PRO A 145 -8.93 -14.28 17.52
C PRO A 145 -8.03 -14.99 16.49
N GLU A 146 -8.58 -15.96 15.75
CA GLU A 146 -7.89 -16.64 14.65
C GLU A 146 -7.73 -15.75 13.41
N GLY A 147 -8.37 -14.58 13.37
CA GLY A 147 -8.36 -13.65 12.24
C GLY A 147 -9.30 -14.05 11.10
N ILE A 148 -9.70 -13.04 10.31
CA ILE A 148 -10.76 -13.20 9.31
C ILE A 148 -10.37 -14.16 8.17
N TRP A 149 -9.09 -14.19 7.78
CA TRP A 149 -8.60 -15.06 6.71
C TRP A 149 -8.78 -16.53 7.05
N ASN A 150 -8.34 -16.95 8.24
CA ASN A 150 -8.38 -18.34 8.65
C ASN A 150 -9.80 -18.87 8.69
N VAL A 151 -10.69 -18.12 9.34
CA VAL A 151 -12.10 -18.49 9.45
C VAL A 151 -12.76 -18.52 8.07
N ALA A 152 -12.47 -17.56 7.19
CA ALA A 152 -13.02 -17.54 5.83
C ALA A 152 -12.49 -18.68 4.96
N VAL A 153 -11.23 -19.09 5.12
CA VAL A 153 -10.66 -20.24 4.39
C VAL A 153 -11.30 -21.55 4.85
N GLU A 154 -11.50 -21.72 6.15
CA GLU A 154 -12.20 -22.89 6.69
C GLU A 154 -13.66 -22.94 6.25
N ALA A 155 -14.36 -21.81 6.29
CA ALA A 155 -15.73 -21.67 5.80
C ALA A 155 -15.87 -21.97 4.29
N LYS A 156 -14.83 -21.72 3.49
CA LYS A 156 -14.81 -22.09 2.06
C LYS A 156 -14.66 -23.59 1.84
N LYS A 157 -14.00 -24.31 2.75
CA LYS A 157 -13.87 -25.78 2.70
C LYS A 157 -15.13 -26.44 3.24
N ASP A 158 -15.70 -25.87 4.30
CA ASP A 158 -16.87 -26.37 4.99
C ASP A 158 -17.82 -25.18 5.31
N PRO A 159 -18.92 -25.01 4.54
CA PRO A 159 -19.85 -23.92 4.73
C PRO A 159 -20.47 -23.84 6.14
N SER A 160 -20.48 -24.95 6.91
CA SER A 160 -20.96 -24.94 8.29
C SER A 160 -20.06 -24.14 9.24
N ARG A 161 -18.79 -23.92 8.86
CA ARG A 161 -17.83 -23.09 9.60
C ARG A 161 -17.94 -21.60 9.29
N ASN A 162 -18.91 -21.20 8.47
CA ASN A 162 -19.13 -19.79 8.14
C ASN A 162 -19.83 -19.05 9.29
N ILE A 163 -19.05 -18.42 10.16
CA ILE A 163 -19.58 -17.72 11.33
C ILE A 163 -20.12 -16.33 10.99
N VAL A 164 -21.13 -15.89 11.76
CA VAL A 164 -21.66 -14.53 11.73
C VAL A 164 -20.79 -13.64 12.61
N ILE A 165 -20.31 -12.53 12.04
CA ILE A 165 -19.51 -11.53 12.72
C ILE A 165 -20.38 -10.33 13.08
N GLN A 166 -20.35 -9.96 14.36
CA GLN A 166 -21.18 -8.88 14.91
C GLN A 166 -20.51 -7.51 14.74
N PRO A 167 -21.27 -6.47 14.33
CA PRO A 167 -20.81 -5.09 14.37
C PRO A 167 -20.56 -4.61 15.79
N ARG A 168 -19.46 -3.87 16.00
CA ARG A 168 -19.07 -3.33 17.30
C ARG A 168 -20.08 -2.32 17.85
N HIS A 169 -20.74 -1.54 16.98
CA HIS A 169 -21.70 -0.53 17.41
C HIS A 169 -22.95 -1.12 18.11
N LEU A 170 -23.29 -2.38 17.85
CA LEU A 170 -24.40 -3.06 18.52
C LEU A 170 -24.07 -3.47 19.96
N LEU A 171 -22.79 -3.47 20.32
CA LEU A 171 -22.30 -3.82 21.66
C LEU A 171 -21.98 -2.59 22.50
N LEU A 172 -21.99 -1.40 21.90
CA LEU A 172 -21.74 -0.15 22.63
C LEU A 172 -23.00 0.24 23.42
N PRO A 173 -22.88 0.61 24.70
CA PRO A 173 -23.97 1.19 25.48
C PRO A 173 -24.54 2.43 24.77
N SER A 174 -25.85 2.67 24.92
CA SER A 174 -26.56 3.80 24.31
C SER A 174 -25.88 5.16 24.56
N ASP A 175 -25.24 5.33 25.72
CA ASP A 175 -24.57 6.56 26.15
C ASP A 175 -23.18 6.77 25.53
N GLN A 176 -22.64 5.77 24.81
CA GLN A 176 -21.37 5.83 24.08
C GLN A 176 -21.54 5.90 22.56
N LYS A 177 -22.77 6.12 22.08
CA LYS A 177 -23.01 6.50 20.68
C LYS A 177 -22.48 7.92 20.49
N LEU A 178 -21.16 8.03 20.25
CA LEU A 178 -20.55 9.28 19.83
C LEU A 178 -21.28 9.78 18.59
N ASP A 179 -21.83 11.00 18.68
CA ASP A 179 -22.40 11.67 17.52
C ASP A 179 -21.31 11.78 16.45
N VAL A 180 -21.55 11.11 15.33
CA VAL A 180 -20.68 11.20 14.17
C VAL A 180 -20.81 12.62 13.67
N VAL A 181 -19.79 13.45 13.89
CA VAL A 181 -19.74 14.81 13.36
C VAL A 181 -19.77 14.72 11.84
N HIS A 182 -20.95 14.92 11.26
CA HIS A 182 -21.15 14.97 9.82
C HIS A 182 -20.65 16.32 9.31
N GLY A 183 -19.39 16.37 8.88
CA GLY A 183 -18.79 17.52 8.22
C GLY A 183 -17.94 17.08 7.02
N PRO A 184 -17.67 17.98 6.06
CA PRO A 184 -16.68 17.73 5.03
C PRO A 184 -15.35 17.35 5.69
N ARG A 185 -14.71 16.29 5.21
CA ARG A 185 -13.44 15.79 5.76
C ARG A 185 -12.41 16.93 5.72
N ALA A 186 -12.08 17.49 6.87
CA ALA A 186 -11.08 18.55 6.97
C ALA A 186 -9.71 18.02 6.51
N LEU A 187 -8.96 18.85 5.78
CA LEU A 187 -7.60 18.52 5.44
C LEU A 187 -6.75 18.56 6.71
N ILE A 188 -6.32 17.39 7.17
CA ILE A 188 -5.39 17.29 8.29
C ILE A 188 -3.98 17.52 7.74
N ASN A 189 -3.40 18.66 8.13
CA ASN A 189 -2.03 19.06 7.84
C ASN A 189 -1.29 19.22 9.18
N ASN A 190 -0.65 18.15 9.64
CA ASN A 190 0.09 18.16 10.90
C ASN A 190 1.50 18.71 10.69
N THR A 191 2.05 19.35 11.72
CA THR A 191 3.49 19.58 11.81
C THR A 191 4.21 18.23 11.84
N PRO A 192 5.25 18.02 11.01
CA PRO A 192 6.08 16.82 11.09
C PRO A 192 6.69 16.66 12.48
N ALA A 193 6.79 15.41 12.94
CA ALA A 193 7.49 15.11 14.17
C ALA A 193 9.00 15.37 14.02
N SER A 194 9.60 15.95 15.05
CA SER A 194 11.02 16.23 15.21
C SER A 194 11.45 15.94 16.65
N ALA A 195 12.75 15.90 16.93
CA ALA A 195 13.26 15.66 18.29
C ALA A 195 12.73 16.69 19.30
N GLU A 196 12.50 17.94 18.87
CA GLU A 196 12.05 19.04 19.71
C GLU A 196 10.55 18.98 20.04
N ASN A 197 9.74 18.41 19.14
CA ASN A 197 8.27 18.35 19.32
C ASN A 197 7.73 16.95 19.66
N PHE A 198 8.60 15.94 19.71
CA PHE A 198 8.24 14.54 19.93
C PHE A 198 7.48 14.34 21.24
N ASP A 199 7.99 14.89 22.35
CA ASP A 199 7.35 14.74 23.67
C ASP A 199 5.91 15.28 23.63
N THR A 200 5.72 16.48 23.09
CA THR A 200 4.38 17.07 22.94
C THR A 200 3.47 16.22 22.06
N LEU A 201 3.94 15.74 20.90
CA LEU A 201 3.15 14.90 19.99
C LEU A 201 2.82 13.51 20.55
N SER A 202 3.66 13.00 21.46
CA SER A 202 3.49 11.69 22.08
C SER A 202 2.33 11.66 23.08
N HIS A 203 2.09 12.78 23.77
CA HIS A 203 1.02 12.92 24.77
C HIS A 203 -0.33 13.36 24.19
N ILE A 204 -0.41 13.65 22.89
CA ILE A 204 -1.68 14.00 22.23
C ILE A 204 -2.61 12.79 22.26
N SER A 205 -3.78 12.96 22.89
CA SER A 205 -4.84 11.96 22.93
C SER A 205 -5.33 11.62 21.52
N LYS A 206 -5.36 10.31 21.21
CA LYS A 206 -5.78 9.76 19.93
C LYS A 206 -6.94 8.78 20.17
N PRO A 207 -8.17 9.29 20.40
CA PRO A 207 -9.30 8.44 20.69
C PRO A 207 -9.60 7.50 19.50
N PRO A 208 -9.99 6.25 19.75
CA PRO A 208 -10.27 5.31 18.68
C PRO A 208 -11.41 5.83 17.78
N ALA A 209 -11.31 5.57 16.49
CA ALA A 209 -12.36 5.92 15.55
C ALA A 209 -13.67 5.19 15.93
N PRO A 210 -14.83 5.89 15.96
CA PRO A 210 -16.09 5.25 16.29
C PRO A 210 -16.48 4.22 15.21
N PRO A 211 -17.12 3.10 15.59
CA PRO A 211 -17.65 2.16 14.62
C PRO A 211 -18.73 2.83 13.76
N SER A 212 -18.83 2.42 12.49
CA SER A 212 -19.94 2.85 11.64
C SER A 212 -21.28 2.36 12.21
N GLN A 213 -22.27 3.24 12.29
CA GLN A 213 -23.63 2.94 12.75
C GLN A 213 -24.48 2.24 11.67
N THR A 214 -23.99 2.16 10.42
CA THR A 214 -24.76 1.66 9.27
C THR A 214 -24.33 0.26 8.83
N VAL A 215 -23.27 -0.31 9.41
CA VAL A 215 -22.78 -1.64 9.02
C VAL A 215 -23.62 -2.73 9.68
N GLY A 216 -24.18 -3.63 8.88
CA GLY A 216 -24.89 -4.81 9.39
C GLY A 216 -23.96 -5.97 9.77
N THR A 217 -24.55 -7.01 10.37
CA THR A 217 -23.93 -8.32 10.54
C THR A 217 -23.44 -8.86 9.22
N SER A 218 -22.32 -9.59 9.24
CA SER A 218 -21.69 -10.11 8.02
C SER A 218 -21.08 -11.47 8.30
N TYR A 219 -21.11 -12.37 7.32
CA TYR A 219 -20.40 -13.64 7.41
C TYR A 219 -18.89 -13.45 7.21
N SER A 220 -18.10 -14.38 7.74
CA SER A 220 -16.63 -14.31 7.67
C SER A 220 -16.11 -14.24 6.22
N VAL A 221 -16.71 -15.02 5.33
CA VAL A 221 -16.37 -15.04 3.89
C VAL A 221 -16.65 -13.71 3.18
N ASP A 222 -17.66 -12.97 3.63
CA ASP A 222 -18.06 -11.68 3.04
C ASP A 222 -17.22 -10.51 3.57
N LEU A 223 -16.63 -10.67 4.76
CA LEU A 223 -15.71 -9.69 5.34
C LEU A 223 -14.30 -9.80 4.77
N LEU A 224 -13.85 -10.98 4.38
CA LEU A 224 -12.49 -11.16 3.87
C LEU A 224 -12.16 -10.19 2.70
N PRO A 225 -13.02 -10.03 1.66
CA PRO A 225 -12.79 -9.05 0.60
C PRO A 225 -12.83 -7.58 1.05
N LYS A 226 -13.24 -7.30 2.29
CA LYS A 226 -13.27 -5.96 2.92
C LYS A 226 -12.03 -5.69 3.78
N LEU A 227 -11.12 -6.65 3.96
CA LEU A 227 -9.81 -6.40 4.53
C LEU A 227 -9.01 -5.48 3.57
N ARG A 228 -8.40 -4.43 4.11
CA ARG A 228 -7.74 -3.33 3.37
C ARG A 228 -6.37 -3.02 3.90
N TRP A 229 -6.19 -3.04 5.22
CA TRP A 229 -4.87 -2.85 5.81
C TRP A 229 -4.72 -3.61 7.13
N ALA A 230 -3.47 -3.90 7.49
CA ALA A 230 -3.04 -4.34 8.82
C ALA A 230 -1.81 -3.54 9.24
N ASN A 231 -1.71 -3.20 10.52
CA ASN A 231 -0.63 -2.40 11.09
C ASN A 231 0.58 -3.25 11.49
N ILE A 232 1.79 -2.72 11.38
CA ILE A 232 3.04 -3.32 11.87
C ILE A 232 3.66 -2.32 12.84
N GLY A 233 4.09 -2.78 14.03
CA GLY A 233 4.90 -1.92 14.89
C GLY A 233 4.09 -0.87 15.64
N TRP A 234 4.53 0.39 15.55
CA TRP A 234 3.79 1.53 16.09
C TRP A 234 2.48 1.75 15.35
N PHE A 235 1.38 1.88 16.11
CA PHE A 235 0.07 2.05 15.52
C PHE A 235 -0.09 3.40 14.82
N TYR A 236 -0.17 3.41 13.49
CA TYR A 236 -0.60 4.58 12.73
C TYR A 236 -2.10 4.90 12.92
N HIS A 237 -2.39 6.04 13.56
CA HIS A 237 -3.76 6.51 13.79
C HIS A 237 -4.29 7.30 12.59
N TRP A 238 -5.12 6.67 11.76
CA TRP A 238 -5.66 7.24 10.52
C TRP A 238 -6.42 8.56 10.67
N GLY A 239 -7.10 8.74 11.81
CA GLY A 239 -7.89 9.93 12.10
C GLY A 239 -7.05 11.17 12.36
N SER A 240 -5.90 11.01 13.02
CA SER A 240 -4.96 12.10 13.30
C SER A 240 -3.77 12.12 12.35
N LYS A 241 -3.59 11.09 11.51
CA LYS A 241 -2.42 10.91 10.61
C LYS A 241 -1.07 10.93 11.34
N GLN A 242 -1.00 10.35 12.53
CA GLN A 242 0.19 10.27 13.37
C GLN A 242 0.28 8.90 14.05
N TYR A 243 1.47 8.50 14.49
CA TYR A 243 1.64 7.32 15.33
C TYR A 243 1.06 7.55 16.73
N ASP A 244 0.44 6.51 17.30
CA ASP A 244 -0.06 6.50 18.67
C ASP A 244 0.91 5.75 19.58
N PHE A 245 1.76 6.50 20.28
CA PHE A 245 2.77 5.95 21.19
C PHE A 245 2.17 5.45 22.51
N SER A 246 0.95 5.88 22.85
CA SER A 246 0.27 5.50 24.09
C SER A 246 -0.19 4.03 24.10
N LYS A 247 -0.44 3.46 22.91
CA LYS A 247 -0.80 2.05 22.72
C LYS A 247 0.37 1.07 22.90
N GLY A 248 1.60 1.58 22.99
CA GLY A 248 2.80 0.77 22.94
C GLY A 248 3.11 0.26 21.53
N LYS A 249 4.31 -0.31 21.38
CA LYS A 249 4.81 -0.87 20.12
C LYS A 249 4.53 -2.36 20.08
N VAL A 250 3.79 -2.82 19.07
CA VAL A 250 3.74 -4.26 18.77
C VAL A 250 5.09 -4.68 18.19
N ALA A 251 5.65 -5.81 18.63
CA ALA A 251 6.92 -6.28 18.10
C ALA A 251 6.83 -6.54 16.58
N VAL A 252 7.76 -5.97 15.81
CA VAL A 252 7.86 -6.24 14.38
C VAL A 252 8.38 -7.66 14.19
N HIS A 253 7.57 -8.50 13.54
CA HIS A 253 7.87 -9.92 13.39
C HIS A 253 9.15 -10.12 12.55
N SER A 254 10.05 -11.02 12.97
CA SER A 254 11.34 -11.31 12.31
C SER A 254 11.21 -11.49 10.79
N ARG A 255 10.26 -12.30 10.33
CA ARG A 255 9.96 -12.51 8.90
C ARG A 255 9.93 -11.24 8.03
N ILE A 256 9.36 -10.12 8.52
CA ILE A 256 9.37 -8.86 7.77
C ILE A 256 10.57 -7.99 8.15
N ARG A 257 10.95 -7.99 9.43
CA ARG A 257 12.12 -7.25 9.91
C ARG A 257 13.39 -7.64 9.14
N ASP A 258 13.67 -8.93 9.07
CA ASP A 258 14.87 -9.48 8.44
C ASP A 258 14.87 -9.19 6.93
N VAL A 259 13.69 -9.16 6.28
CA VAL A 259 13.56 -8.78 4.87
C VAL A 259 13.87 -7.31 4.66
N CYS A 260 13.32 -6.42 5.49
CA CYS A 260 13.57 -4.99 5.40
C CYS A 260 15.05 -4.67 5.68
N GLN A 261 15.63 -5.25 6.74
CA GLN A 261 17.05 -5.11 7.06
C GLN A 261 17.91 -5.61 5.92
N SER A 262 17.70 -6.84 5.46
CA SER A 262 18.48 -7.40 4.35
C SER A 262 18.42 -6.53 3.09
N ALA A 263 17.24 -5.98 2.75
CA ALA A 263 17.10 -5.09 1.60
C ALA A 263 17.93 -3.81 1.76
N VAL A 264 17.80 -3.11 2.88
CA VAL A 264 18.53 -1.86 3.15
C VAL A 264 20.04 -2.09 3.25
N GLN A 265 20.44 -3.16 3.93
CA GLN A 265 21.85 -3.55 4.10
C GLN A 265 22.51 -4.00 2.79
N SER A 266 21.73 -4.46 1.81
CA SER A 266 22.27 -4.87 0.52
C SER A 266 22.64 -3.71 -0.40
N VAL A 267 22.17 -2.49 -0.13
CA VAL A 267 22.38 -1.32 -0.98
C VAL A 267 23.65 -0.59 -0.58
N ASP A 268 24.53 -0.31 -1.55
CA ASP A 268 25.63 0.62 -1.36
C ASP A 268 25.09 2.07 -1.43
N TRP A 269 24.71 2.60 -0.27
CA TRP A 269 24.16 3.95 -0.18
C TRP A 269 25.17 5.04 -0.57
N SER A 270 26.48 4.76 -0.53
CA SER A 270 27.50 5.71 -1.00
C SER A 270 27.46 5.88 -2.51
N ASP A 271 27.20 4.79 -3.25
CA ASP A 271 26.97 4.85 -4.70
C ASP A 271 25.64 5.54 -5.02
N VAL A 272 24.57 5.25 -4.28
CA VAL A 272 23.24 5.86 -4.48
C VAL A 272 23.28 7.38 -4.35
N PHE A 273 24.00 7.90 -3.35
CA PHE A 273 24.13 9.34 -3.09
C PHE A 273 25.43 9.93 -3.66
N SER A 274 26.14 9.21 -4.53
CA SER A 274 27.35 9.73 -5.17
C SER A 274 27.04 10.98 -6.00
N GLY A 275 27.68 12.10 -5.65
CA GLY A 275 27.47 13.40 -6.32
C GLY A 275 26.32 14.26 -5.77
N ASP A 276 25.58 13.80 -4.77
CA ASP A 276 24.59 14.61 -4.06
C ASP A 276 25.19 15.15 -2.74
N SER A 277 25.35 16.47 -2.63
CA SER A 277 25.76 17.14 -1.39
C SER A 277 24.57 17.45 -0.47
N SER A 278 23.36 17.04 -0.84
CA SER A 278 22.16 17.28 -0.05
C SER A 278 22.17 16.45 1.23
N ASP A 279 21.98 17.11 2.37
CA ASP A 279 21.78 16.47 3.66
C ASP A 279 20.38 15.81 3.69
N TRP A 280 20.27 14.60 3.14
CA TRP A 280 19.08 13.76 3.32
C TRP A 280 19.05 13.19 4.74
N GLY A 281 17.99 13.49 5.49
CA GLY A 281 17.81 13.10 6.89
C GLY A 281 18.53 14.02 7.88
N ILE A 282 18.79 13.52 9.09
CA ILE A 282 19.67 14.20 10.05
C ILE A 282 21.11 14.03 9.52
N LYS A 283 21.64 15.07 8.86
CA LYS A 283 23.03 15.19 8.33
C LYS A 283 23.78 13.85 8.14
N GLY A 284 23.46 13.12 7.08
CA GLY A 284 24.27 11.96 6.67
C GLY A 284 23.96 10.63 7.34
N ASP A 285 22.81 10.51 8.01
CA ASP A 285 22.34 9.26 8.63
C ASP A 285 22.33 8.04 7.69
N TRP A 286 22.05 8.26 6.40
CA TRP A 286 22.06 7.20 5.37
C TRP A 286 23.38 6.43 5.27
N ARG A 287 24.50 7.04 5.70
CA ARG A 287 25.82 6.39 5.73
C ARG A 287 25.89 5.22 6.70
N SER A 288 24.98 5.19 7.68
CA SER A 288 24.91 4.15 8.70
C SER A 288 23.78 3.14 8.48
N TRP A 289 22.88 3.36 7.51
CA TRP A 289 21.69 2.52 7.33
C TRP A 289 22.00 1.04 7.07
N ASN A 290 23.18 0.74 6.52
CA ASN A 290 23.69 -0.62 6.38
C ASN A 290 23.93 -1.33 7.73
N GLU A 291 23.98 -0.61 8.83
CA GLU A 291 24.22 -1.13 10.18
C GLU A 291 23.07 -0.80 11.14
N SER A 292 22.46 0.39 10.99
CA SER A 292 21.54 0.98 11.96
C SER A 292 20.06 0.80 11.64
N TYR A 293 19.70 0.44 10.40
CA TYR A 293 18.29 0.39 9.99
C TYR A 293 17.50 -0.69 10.78
N GLU A 294 16.43 -0.26 11.46
CA GLU A 294 15.50 -1.12 12.18
C GLU A 294 14.06 -0.70 11.85
N PRO A 295 13.24 -1.58 11.24
CA PRO A 295 11.85 -1.26 10.98
C PRO A 295 11.07 -1.23 12.30
N ASP A 296 10.42 -0.11 12.58
CA ASP A 296 9.69 0.13 13.81
C ASP A 296 8.18 0.31 13.62
N ALA A 297 7.77 0.65 12.39
CA ALA A 297 6.39 0.81 11.98
C ALA A 297 6.20 0.38 10.51
N GLY A 298 4.99 -0.01 10.15
CA GLY A 298 4.66 -0.39 8.78
C GLY A 298 3.18 -0.64 8.56
N ILE A 299 2.78 -0.77 7.30
CA ILE A 299 1.39 -1.03 6.93
C ILE A 299 1.38 -2.07 5.81
N VAL A 300 0.68 -3.19 6.04
CA VAL A 300 0.34 -4.13 4.98
C VAL A 300 -0.96 -3.69 4.34
N ASN A 301 -0.97 -3.42 3.03
CA ASN A 301 -2.18 -3.05 2.30
C ASN A 301 -2.68 -4.22 1.45
N PHE A 302 -3.98 -4.50 1.52
CA PHE A 302 -4.67 -5.55 0.78
C PHE A 302 -5.52 -4.95 -0.34
N TYR A 303 -5.05 -5.09 -1.59
CA TYR A 303 -5.72 -4.54 -2.76
C TYR A 303 -6.52 -5.62 -3.51
N GLN A 304 -7.76 -5.27 -3.83
CA GLN A 304 -8.56 -5.99 -4.82
C GLN A 304 -8.29 -5.42 -6.22
N THR A 305 -8.67 -6.13 -7.28
CA THR A 305 -8.42 -5.69 -8.68
C THR A 305 -9.03 -4.33 -9.05
N LYS A 306 -10.04 -3.86 -8.30
CA LYS A 306 -10.66 -2.54 -8.47
C LYS A 306 -10.16 -1.50 -7.46
N ALA A 307 -9.34 -1.90 -6.50
CA ALA A 307 -8.82 -1.03 -5.46
C ALA A 307 -7.73 -0.10 -6.01
N ARG A 308 -7.53 1.04 -5.34
CA ARG A 308 -6.65 2.11 -5.78
C ARG A 308 -6.07 2.80 -4.56
N LEU A 309 -4.81 3.20 -4.65
CA LEU A 309 -4.21 4.18 -3.75
C LEU A 309 -4.22 5.55 -4.46
N GLY A 310 -4.63 6.61 -3.76
CA GLY A 310 -4.58 7.98 -4.27
C GLY A 310 -3.20 8.61 -4.04
N CYS A 311 -2.99 9.82 -4.56
CA CYS A 311 -1.84 10.62 -4.15
C CYS A 311 -1.95 10.95 -2.66
N PHE A 312 -0.85 10.80 -1.93
CA PHE A 312 -0.70 11.33 -0.58
C PHE A 312 0.56 12.19 -0.57
N ASN A 313 0.47 13.40 -0.01
CA ASN A 313 1.67 14.13 0.39
C ASN A 313 2.23 13.40 1.61
N VAL A 314 3.20 12.52 1.39
CA VAL A 314 4.00 11.96 2.47
C VAL A 314 5.10 12.97 2.74
N HIS A 315 4.92 13.86 3.70
CA HIS A 315 6.08 14.47 4.35
C HIS A 315 6.69 13.34 5.18
N CYS A 316 7.76 12.74 4.66
CA CYS A 316 8.46 11.68 5.35
C CYS A 316 9.02 12.28 6.64
N CYS A 317 8.50 11.85 7.80
CA CYS A 317 9.22 12.04 9.06
C CYS A 317 10.41 11.09 9.03
N SER A 318 11.60 11.65 8.86
CA SER A 318 12.83 10.97 9.27
C SER A 318 12.92 11.08 10.79
N LEU A 319 12.35 10.09 11.47
CA LEU A 319 12.71 9.77 12.85
C LEU A 319 13.31 8.37 12.83
N CYS A 320 14.58 8.32 12.46
CA CYS A 320 15.54 7.29 12.87
C CYS A 320 16.78 8.07 13.33
#